data_AF-A0A549SMZ6-F1
#
_entry.id   AF-A0A549SMZ6-F1
#
_cell.length_a   1.000
_cell.length_b   1.000
_cell.length_c   1.000
_cell.angle_alpha   90.00
_cell.angle_beta   90.00
_cell.angle_gamma   90.00
#
_symmetry.space_group_name_H-M   'P 1'
#
loop_
_entity.id
_entity.type
_entity.pdbx_description
1 polymer ?
#
loop_
_entity_poly.entity_id
_entity_poly.type
_entity_poly.pdbx_seq_one_letter_code
_entity_poly.pdbx_strand_id
1 'polypeptide(L)'
;MSDANFEANLSNATERSAALSTKLRSACRTIRIATTLWAMWNFGVYAWVWSDRDALLARQAKLYGLDPTTVTDIRYWSASALEFVSWLVSLIVVFRVWRLTRAYLDGRVFTMEAASRLRDVALAGLMATAVDAVLGPLSGALVLNDLLGRVPV
;
A
#
# COMPACT_ATOMS: atom_id res chain seq x y z
N MET A 1 -23.35 -26.33 -44.42
CA MET A 1 -23.40 -26.62 -42.97
C MET A 1 -22.15 -26.16 -42.21
N SER A 2 -21.09 -25.69 -42.91
CA SER A 2 -19.86 -25.17 -42.28
C SER A 2 -19.98 -23.71 -41.82
N ASP A 3 -20.68 -22.85 -42.58
CA ASP A 3 -20.69 -21.40 -42.32
C ASP A 3 -21.47 -21.01 -41.06
N ALA A 4 -22.63 -21.62 -40.80
CA ALA A 4 -23.42 -21.32 -39.59
C ALA A 4 -22.68 -21.67 -38.29
N ASN A 5 -21.85 -22.72 -38.30
CA ASN A 5 -21.02 -23.08 -37.15
C ASN A 5 -19.83 -22.13 -36.98
N PHE A 6 -19.31 -21.58 -38.08
CA PHE A 6 -18.23 -20.59 -38.04
C PHE A 6 -18.71 -19.25 -37.47
N GLU A 7 -19.87 -18.76 -37.92
CA GLU A 7 -20.50 -17.53 -37.40
C GLU A 7 -20.86 -17.65 -35.92
N ALA A 8 -21.41 -18.79 -35.49
CA ALA A 8 -21.74 -19.06 -34.09
C ALA A 8 -20.49 -19.13 -33.18
N ASN A 9 -19.34 -19.58 -33.71
CA ASN A 9 -18.08 -19.57 -32.95
C ASN A 9 -17.48 -18.17 -32.85
N LEU A 10 -17.57 -17.37 -33.92
CA LEU A 10 -17.12 -15.97 -33.94
C LEU A 10 -17.93 -15.09 -32.98
N SER A 11 -19.26 -15.25 -32.95
CA SER A 11 -20.11 -14.51 -32.02
C SER A 11 -19.79 -14.88 -30.57
N ASN A 12 -19.69 -16.18 -30.25
CA ASN A 12 -19.31 -16.66 -28.91
C ASN A 12 -17.93 -16.15 -28.46
N ALA A 13 -16.93 -16.15 -29.35
CA ALA A 13 -15.60 -15.64 -29.05
C ALA A 13 -15.63 -14.13 -28.74
N THR A 14 -16.42 -13.37 -29.52
CA THR A 14 -16.59 -11.93 -29.35
C THR A 14 -17.31 -11.60 -28.05
N GLU A 15 -18.42 -12.27 -27.74
CA GLU A 15 -19.17 -12.10 -26.49
C GLU A 15 -18.32 -12.44 -25.26
N ARG A 16 -17.56 -13.54 -25.32
CA ARG A 16 -16.67 -13.95 -24.22
C ARG A 16 -15.55 -12.92 -24.01
N SER A 17 -14.97 -12.36 -25.07
CA SER A 17 -13.95 -11.30 -24.98
C SER A 17 -14.50 -9.99 -24.40
N ALA A 18 -15.73 -9.60 -24.80
CA ALA A 18 -16.42 -8.43 -24.29
C ALA A 18 -16.77 -8.56 -22.80
N ALA A 19 -17.27 -9.73 -22.39
CA ALA A 19 -17.55 -10.03 -20.98
C ALA A 19 -16.28 -10.00 -20.11
N LEU A 20 -15.16 -10.52 -20.63
CA LEU A 20 -13.88 -10.51 -19.93
C LEU A 20 -13.35 -9.07 -19.74
N SER A 21 -13.41 -8.24 -20.78
CA SER A 21 -13.01 -6.84 -20.72
C SER A 21 -13.84 -6.02 -19.71
N THR A 22 -15.12 -6.35 -19.58
CA THR A 22 -16.05 -5.69 -18.65
C THR A 22 -15.73 -6.05 -17.19
N LYS A 23 -15.46 -7.33 -16.91
CA LYS A 23 -15.05 -7.77 -15.57
C LYS A 23 -13.70 -7.17 -15.16
N LEU A 24 -12.74 -7.11 -16.09
CA LEU A 24 -11.45 -6.50 -15.82
C LEU A 24 -11.55 -5.00 -15.54
N ARG A 25 -12.41 -4.30 -16.30
CA ARG A 25 -12.72 -2.88 -16.07
C ARG A 25 -13.33 -2.63 -14.70
N SER A 26 -14.22 -3.53 -14.26
CA SER A 26 -14.78 -3.54 -12.89
C SER A 26 -13.69 -3.74 -11.85
N ALA A 27 -12.86 -4.78 -11.98
CA ALA A 27 -11.78 -5.07 -11.04
C ALA A 27 -10.78 -3.90 -10.93
N CYS A 28 -10.36 -3.31 -12.05
CA CYS A 28 -9.47 -2.14 -12.06
C CYS A 28 -10.08 -0.94 -11.34
N ARG A 29 -11.40 -0.73 -11.45
CA ARG A 29 -12.10 0.35 -10.75
C ARG A 29 -12.16 0.08 -9.24
N THR A 30 -12.45 -1.15 -8.82
CA THR A 30 -12.47 -1.54 -7.41
C THR A 30 -11.10 -1.38 -6.77
N ILE A 31 -10.03 -1.81 -7.44
CA ILE A 31 -8.65 -1.66 -6.95
C ILE A 31 -8.28 -0.19 -6.78
N ARG A 32 -8.69 0.69 -7.72
CA ARG A 32 -8.49 2.15 -7.58
C ARG A 32 -9.17 2.69 -6.35
N ILE A 33 -10.45 2.38 -6.16
CA ILE A 33 -11.23 2.85 -5.00
C ILE A 33 -10.59 2.34 -3.70
N ALA A 34 -10.28 1.04 -3.63
CA ALA A 34 -9.66 0.42 -2.46
C ALA A 34 -8.31 1.07 -2.11
N THR A 35 -7.44 1.29 -3.10
CA THR A 35 -6.14 1.93 -2.87
C THR A 35 -6.25 3.39 -2.46
N THR A 36 -7.19 4.15 -3.03
CA THR A 36 -7.44 5.54 -2.61
C THR A 36 -8.02 5.63 -1.20
N LEU A 37 -8.98 4.76 -0.86
CA LEU A 37 -9.57 4.70 0.48
C LEU A 37 -8.52 4.31 1.51
N TRP A 38 -7.68 3.33 1.19
CA TRP A 38 -6.60 2.90 2.08
C TRP A 38 -5.56 4.01 2.31
N ALA A 39 -5.19 4.77 1.27
CA ALA A 39 -4.28 5.90 1.41
C ALA A 39 -4.90 7.04 2.25
N MET A 40 -6.17 7.38 2.02
CA MET A 40 -6.92 8.36 2.82
C MET A 40 -7.07 7.92 4.26
N TRP A 41 -7.38 6.65 4.49
CA TRP A 41 -7.51 6.08 5.83
C TRP A 41 -6.20 6.20 6.61
N ASN A 42 -5.08 5.78 6.02
CA ASN A 42 -3.76 5.92 6.66
C ASN A 42 -3.45 7.38 6.98
N PHE A 43 -3.69 8.30 6.04
CA PHE A 43 -3.49 9.72 6.30
C PHE A 43 -4.38 10.25 7.43
N GLY A 44 -5.64 9.79 7.51
CA GLY A 44 -6.55 10.12 8.60
C GLY A 44 -6.05 9.61 9.95
N VAL A 45 -5.54 8.38 10.01
CA VAL A 45 -4.90 7.82 11.21
C VAL A 45 -3.68 8.65 11.61
N TYR A 46 -2.83 9.04 10.65
CA TYR A 46 -1.68 9.91 10.92
C TYR A 46 -2.09 11.27 11.48
N ALA A 47 -3.07 11.92 10.86
CA ALA A 47 -3.58 13.21 11.31
C ALA A 47 -4.20 13.11 12.71
N TRP A 48 -4.93 12.03 12.99
CA TRP A 48 -5.48 11.76 14.31
C TRP A 48 -4.38 11.57 15.36
N VAL A 49 -3.36 10.78 15.04
CA VAL A 49 -2.20 10.55 15.92
C VAL A 49 -1.41 11.83 16.19
N TRP A 50 -1.25 12.70 15.19
CA TRP A 50 -0.62 14.01 15.35
C TRP A 50 -1.44 14.98 16.20
N SER A 51 -2.76 14.83 16.22
CA SER A 51 -3.64 15.71 17.00
C SER A 51 -3.58 15.45 18.51
N ASP A 52 -3.20 14.23 18.93
CA ASP A 52 -3.25 13.81 20.33
C ASP A 52 -1.99 13.02 20.72
N ARG A 53 -0.91 13.77 20.95
CA ARG A 53 0.41 13.24 21.32
C ARG A 53 0.34 12.38 22.58
N ASP A 54 -0.42 12.82 23.58
CA ASP A 54 -0.51 12.15 24.88
C ASP A 54 -1.22 10.80 24.76
N ALA A 55 -2.28 10.73 23.95
CA ALA A 55 -2.95 9.47 23.63
C ALA A 55 -2.02 8.47 22.91
N LEU A 56 -1.14 8.95 22.02
CA LEU A 56 -0.17 8.09 21.35
C LEU A 56 0.87 7.53 22.33
N LEU A 57 1.45 8.39 23.16
CA LEU A 57 2.44 7.99 24.17
C LEU A 57 1.85 7.01 25.18
N ALA A 58 0.60 7.23 25.62
CA ALA A 58 -0.10 6.31 26.51
C ALA A 58 -0.35 4.93 25.85
N ARG A 59 -0.66 4.91 24.54
CA ARG A 59 -0.87 3.66 23.80
C ARG A 59 0.43 2.90 23.57
N GLN A 60 1.52 3.60 23.26
CA GLN A 60 2.86 3.00 23.12
C GLN A 60 3.40 2.51 24.47
N ALA A 61 3.18 3.27 25.55
CA ALA A 61 3.47 2.83 26.91
C ALA A 61 2.76 1.52 27.25
N LYS A 62 1.48 1.40 26.87
CA LYS A 62 0.68 0.19 27.09
C LYS A 62 1.10 -1.01 26.23
N LEU A 63 1.48 -0.77 24.97
CA LEU A 63 1.83 -1.84 24.02
C LEU A 63 3.28 -2.33 24.18
N TYR A 64 4.21 -1.43 24.48
CA TYR A 64 5.64 -1.71 24.50
C TYR A 64 6.27 -1.55 25.88
N GLY A 65 5.49 -1.20 26.91
CA GLY A 65 5.99 -0.99 28.27
C GLY A 65 6.89 0.26 28.40
N LEU A 66 6.79 1.20 27.46
CA LEU A 66 7.58 2.43 27.50
C LEU A 66 7.13 3.35 28.62
N ASP A 67 8.10 3.99 29.26
CA ASP A 67 7.84 5.09 30.17
C ASP A 67 7.59 6.37 29.35
N PRO A 68 6.37 6.94 29.35
CA PRO A 68 6.07 8.12 28.54
C PRO A 68 6.88 9.35 28.97
N THR A 69 7.45 9.34 30.17
CA THR A 69 8.26 10.44 30.71
C THR A 69 9.68 10.51 30.15
N THR A 70 10.18 9.43 29.51
CA THR A 70 11.53 9.38 28.94
C THR A 70 11.60 9.78 27.47
N VAL A 71 10.46 10.01 26.82
CA VAL A 71 10.39 10.30 25.39
C VAL A 71 10.62 11.79 25.14
N THR A 72 11.85 12.14 24.73
CA THR A 72 12.21 13.51 24.33
C THR A 72 11.46 13.95 23.08
N ASP A 73 11.15 15.25 22.94
CA ASP A 73 10.46 15.80 21.75
C ASP A 73 11.17 15.44 20.43
N ILE A 74 12.50 15.44 20.42
CA ILE A 74 13.32 15.03 19.26
C ILE A 74 13.02 13.59 18.83
N ARG A 75 12.84 12.67 19.79
CA ARG A 75 12.54 11.26 19.51
C ARG A 75 11.14 11.11 18.91
N TYR A 76 10.16 11.82 19.46
CA TYR A 76 8.80 11.86 18.90
C TYR A 76 8.81 12.35 17.44
N TRP A 77 9.47 13.48 17.16
CA TRP A 77 9.57 14.03 15.81
C TRP A 77 10.29 13.09 14.83
N SER A 78 11.35 12.41 15.28
CA SER A 78 12.07 11.44 14.43
C SER A 78 11.25 10.20 14.10
N ALA A 79 10.47 9.67 15.06
CA ALA A 79 9.57 8.54 14.83
C ALA A 79 8.43 8.92 13.88
N SER A 80 7.80 10.09 14.10
CA SER A 80 6.78 10.63 13.20
C SER A 80 7.31 10.89 11.79
N ALA A 81 8.55 11.36 11.65
CA ALA A 81 9.18 11.57 10.34
C ALA A 81 9.40 10.25 9.59
N LEU A 82 9.83 9.19 10.29
CA LEU A 82 9.98 7.85 9.68
C LEU A 82 8.65 7.29 9.21
N GLU A 83 7.60 7.43 10.01
CA GLU A 83 6.24 7.02 9.65
C GLU A 83 5.71 7.82 8.45
N PHE A 84 5.96 9.13 8.42
CA PHE A 84 5.62 9.98 7.27
C PHE A 84 6.34 9.56 5.99
N VAL A 85 7.63 9.18 6.09
CA VAL A 85 8.38 8.65 4.94
C VAL A 85 7.81 7.32 4.47
N SER A 86 7.44 6.41 5.38
CA SER A 86 6.75 5.15 5.03
C SER A 86 5.43 5.41 4.28
N TRP A 87 4.66 6.40 4.74
CA TRP A 87 3.44 6.82 4.08
C TRP A 87 3.69 7.37 2.67
N LEU A 88 4.74 8.18 2.46
CA LEU A 88 5.13 8.67 1.13
C LEU A 88 5.51 7.52 0.19
N VAL A 89 6.25 6.51 0.67
CA VAL A 89 6.58 5.32 -0.12
C VAL A 89 5.30 4.58 -0.53
N SER A 90 4.35 4.46 0.40
CA SER A 90 3.05 3.85 0.14
C SER A 90 2.24 4.62 -0.92
N LEU A 91 2.28 5.96 -0.91
CA LEU A 91 1.67 6.78 -1.95
C LEU A 91 2.28 6.54 -3.33
N ILE A 92 3.59 6.33 -3.41
CA ILE A 92 4.27 6.00 -4.68
C ILE A 92 3.72 4.68 -5.24
N VAL A 93 3.52 3.65 -4.39
CA VAL A 93 2.91 2.38 -4.80
C VAL A 93 1.48 2.60 -5.30
N VAL A 94 0.67 3.35 -4.56
CA VAL A 94 -0.72 3.69 -4.97
C VAL A 94 -0.72 4.41 -6.31
N PHE A 95 0.18 5.39 -6.53
CA PHE A 95 0.30 6.09 -7.81
C PHE A 95 0.68 5.15 -8.96
N ARG A 96 1.61 4.20 -8.73
CA ARG A 96 2.02 3.19 -9.72
C ARG A 96 0.86 2.25 -10.06
N VAL A 97 0.12 1.76 -9.07
CA VAL A 97 -1.11 0.97 -9.25
C VAL A 97 -2.16 1.77 -10.02
N TRP A 98 -2.29 3.07 -9.73
CA TRP A 98 -3.25 3.93 -10.38
C TRP A 98 -2.93 4.16 -11.87
N ARG A 99 -1.65 4.34 -12.19
CA ARG A 99 -1.14 4.44 -13.57
C ARG A 99 -1.30 3.12 -14.33
N LEU A 100 -1.06 1.99 -13.67
CA LEU A 100 -1.25 0.65 -14.23
C LEU A 100 -2.73 0.41 -14.59
N THR A 101 -3.63 0.60 -13.63
CA THR A 101 -5.07 0.43 -13.83
C THR A 101 -5.62 1.39 -14.89
N ARG A 102 -5.03 2.58 -15.08
CA ARG A 102 -5.39 3.49 -16.18
C ARG A 102 -5.12 2.84 -17.54
N ALA A 103 -3.93 2.27 -17.72
CA ALA A 103 -3.53 1.63 -18.96
C ALA A 103 -4.37 0.39 -19.28
N TYR A 104 -4.77 -0.38 -18.24
CA TYR A 104 -5.71 -1.49 -18.40
C TYR A 104 -7.12 -1.04 -18.80
N LEU A 105 -7.61 0.09 -18.27
CA LEU A 105 -8.91 0.66 -18.63
C LEU A 105 -8.96 1.16 -20.08
N ASP A 106 -7.83 1.64 -20.62
CA ASP A 106 -7.67 2.05 -22.02
C ASP A 106 -7.63 0.85 -23.00
N GLY A 107 -7.82 -0.38 -22.54
CA GLY A 107 -7.87 -1.57 -23.39
C GLY A 107 -6.52 -2.19 -23.73
N ARG A 108 -5.40 -1.68 -23.18
CA ARG A 108 -4.03 -2.19 -23.44
C ARG A 108 -3.67 -3.42 -22.59
N VAL A 109 -4.62 -4.33 -22.40
CA VAL A 109 -4.55 -5.43 -21.41
C VAL A 109 -3.48 -6.48 -21.72
N PHE A 110 -3.24 -6.77 -23.00
CA PHE A 110 -2.30 -7.78 -23.48
C PHE A 110 -1.13 -7.17 -24.26
N THR A 111 -0.71 -5.98 -23.87
CA THR A 111 0.48 -5.35 -24.45
C THR A 111 1.71 -5.71 -23.61
N MET A 112 2.87 -5.88 -24.27
CA MET A 112 4.16 -6.08 -23.60
C MET A 112 4.44 -4.96 -22.57
N GLU A 113 3.96 -3.75 -22.86
CA GLU A 113 4.06 -2.58 -21.99
C GLU A 113 3.19 -2.68 -20.72
N ALA A 114 2.05 -3.35 -20.78
CA ALA A 114 1.23 -3.61 -19.59
C ALA A 114 1.89 -4.65 -18.67
N ALA A 115 2.51 -5.69 -19.26
CA ALA A 115 3.26 -6.68 -18.49
C ALA A 115 4.47 -6.09 -17.77
N SER A 116 5.24 -5.19 -18.42
CA SER A 116 6.36 -4.51 -17.75
C SER A 116 5.88 -3.62 -16.60
N ARG A 117 4.80 -2.86 -16.79
CA ARG A 117 4.22 -2.03 -15.74
C ARG A 117 3.67 -2.85 -14.57
N LEU A 118 3.11 -4.04 -14.83
CA LEU A 118 2.61 -4.92 -13.77
C LEU A 118 3.76 -5.46 -12.93
N ARG A 119 4.89 -5.78 -13.57
CA ARG A 119 6.14 -6.14 -12.89
C ARG A 119 6.69 -4.97 -12.05
N ASP A 120 6.66 -3.75 -12.57
CA ASP A 120 7.07 -2.57 -11.81
C ASP A 120 6.19 -2.33 -10.58
N VAL A 121 4.87 -2.54 -10.71
CA VAL A 121 3.94 -2.44 -9.58
C VAL A 121 4.21 -3.54 -8.54
N ALA A 122 4.45 -4.78 -8.98
CA ALA A 122 4.81 -5.87 -8.09
C ALA A 122 6.12 -5.61 -7.35
N LEU A 123 7.14 -5.11 -8.05
CA LEU A 123 8.42 -4.72 -7.46
C LEU A 123 8.26 -3.54 -6.50
N ALA A 124 7.50 -2.52 -6.86
CA ALA A 124 7.23 -1.38 -5.98
C ALA A 124 6.48 -1.80 -4.71
N GLY A 125 5.49 -2.69 -4.84
CA GLY A 125 4.79 -3.29 -3.70
C GLY A 125 5.74 -4.11 -2.82
N LEU A 126 6.57 -4.96 -3.43
CA LEU A 126 7.57 -5.76 -2.71
C LEU A 126 8.58 -4.87 -1.95
N MET A 127 9.06 -3.81 -2.60
CA MET A 127 9.97 -2.84 -1.98
C MET A 127 9.29 -2.10 -0.85
N ALA A 128 8.03 -1.71 -0.99
CA ALA A 128 7.28 -1.08 0.10
C ALA A 128 7.10 -2.04 1.28
N THR A 129 6.77 -3.32 1.03
CA THR A 129 6.70 -4.34 2.10
C THR A 129 8.06 -4.58 2.74
N ALA A 130 9.14 -4.60 1.96
CA ALA A 130 10.50 -4.76 2.49
C ALA A 130 10.91 -3.55 3.35
N VAL A 131 10.59 -2.33 2.90
CA VAL A 131 10.80 -1.09 3.65
C VAL A 131 10.00 -1.13 4.94
N ASP A 132 8.72 -1.51 4.91
CA ASP A 132 7.88 -1.61 6.11
C ASP A 132 8.37 -2.69 7.09
N ALA A 133 8.77 -3.85 6.56
CA ALA A 133 9.37 -4.94 7.33
C ALA A 133 10.73 -4.59 7.94
N VAL A 134 11.44 -3.60 7.39
CA VAL A 134 12.70 -3.08 7.95
C VAL A 134 12.44 -1.92 8.91
N LEU A 135 11.54 -0.98 8.59
CA LEU A 135 11.20 0.15 9.44
C LEU A 135 10.45 -0.25 10.70
N GLY A 136 9.63 -1.30 10.65
CA GLY A 136 8.97 -1.85 11.84
C GLY A 136 9.96 -2.24 12.95
N PRO A 137 10.94 -3.13 12.68
CA PRO A 137 11.97 -3.46 13.66
C PRO A 137 12.97 -2.32 13.90
N LEU A 138 13.21 -1.40 12.95
CA LEU A 138 14.08 -0.23 13.20
C LEU A 138 13.44 0.78 14.16
N SER A 139 12.15 1.07 13.99
CA SER A 139 11.38 1.91 14.92
C SER A 139 11.24 1.21 16.27
N GLY A 140 10.98 -0.09 16.27
CA GLY A 140 11.05 -0.94 17.44
C GLY A 140 12.42 -0.90 18.12
N ALA A 141 13.53 -1.00 17.37
CA ALA A 141 14.89 -0.99 17.91
C ALA A 141 15.32 0.38 18.43
N LEU A 142 14.92 1.48 17.78
CA LEU A 142 15.11 2.84 18.30
C LEU A 142 14.43 3.04 19.65
N VAL A 143 13.30 2.38 19.85
CA VAL A 143 12.51 2.36 21.09
C VAL A 143 13.04 1.34 22.12
N LEU A 144 13.54 0.18 21.65
CA LEU A 144 14.04 -0.94 22.46
C LEU A 144 15.49 -0.74 22.93
N ASN A 145 16.29 0.11 22.27
CA ASN A 145 17.65 0.43 22.71
C ASN A 145 17.67 1.03 24.13
N ASP A 146 16.59 1.72 24.53
CA ASP A 146 16.41 2.18 25.92
C ASP A 146 16.11 1.03 26.91
N LEU A 147 15.51 -0.08 26.48
CA LEU A 147 15.25 -1.25 27.33
C LEU A 147 16.53 -2.06 27.58
N LEU A 148 17.39 -2.20 26.56
CA LEU A 148 18.71 -2.84 26.71
C LEU A 148 19.70 -1.98 27.51
N GLY A 149 19.61 -0.65 27.43
CA GLY A 149 20.39 0.26 28.27
C GLY A 149 19.97 0.31 29.75
N ARG A 150 18.81 -0.25 30.10
CA ARG A 150 18.28 -0.32 31.48
C ARG A 150 18.41 -1.70 32.12
N VAL A 151 19.03 -2.69 31.47
CA VAL A 151 19.37 -3.96 32.14
C VAL A 151 20.58 -3.69 33.05
N PRO A 152 20.43 -3.67 34.40
CA PRO A 152 21.59 -3.62 35.26
C PRO A 152 22.40 -4.90 35.04
N VAL A 153 23.68 -4.74 34.69
CA VAL A 153 24.67 -5.83 34.72
C VAL A 153 25.00 -6.15 36.16
#